data_AF-A0A532F3U9-F1
#
_entry.id   AF-A0A532F3U9-F1
#
_cell.length_a   1.000
_cell.length_b   1.000
_cell.length_c   1.000
_cell.angle_alpha   90.00
_cell.angle_beta   90.00
_cell.angle_gamma   90.00
#
_symmetry.space_group_name_H-M   'P 1'
#
loop_
_entity.id
_entity.type
_entity.pdbx_description
1 polymer ?
#
loop_
_entity_poly.entity_id
_entity_poly.type
_entity_poly.pdbx_seq_one_letter_code
_entity_poly.pdbx_strand_id
1 'polypeptide(L)'
;MTTELAVREHPPIRQIRILGIPVHMVQIPDVVALMTDWIAHHRDRMHWIVVADMHAIIEAHKRPEFRSKIETSDLIVPDGISLIKVARRKGVPLKTRVTGTDLMKAFFAHHQHTGLKHFFLGDTDQTLLRLRSKLEETYPGIVIADCVSPPFRAVTPEEDAAMVQR
;
A
#
# COMPACT_ATOMS: atom_id res chain seq x y z
N MET A 1 -6.25 -3.65 29.03
CA MET A 1 -7.62 -3.69 28.48
C MET A 1 -7.50 -4.09 27.02
N THR A 2 -7.73 -5.37 26.75
CA THR A 2 -7.68 -5.95 25.41
C THR A 2 -9.00 -5.64 24.74
N THR A 3 -9.04 -4.61 23.88
CA THR A 3 -10.24 -4.33 23.08
C THR A 3 -10.34 -5.41 22.01
N GLU A 4 -11.29 -6.31 22.20
CA GLU A 4 -11.71 -7.34 21.25
C GLU A 4 -12.20 -6.62 19.98
N LEU A 5 -11.33 -6.47 18.98
CA LEU A 5 -11.74 -6.00 17.66
C LEU A 5 -12.49 -7.14 16.99
N ALA A 6 -13.82 -7.09 17.02
CA ALA A 6 -14.66 -7.99 16.25
C ALA A 6 -14.21 -8.04 14.79
N VAL A 7 -14.02 -9.26 14.25
CA VAL A 7 -13.79 -9.52 12.83
C VAL A 7 -14.93 -8.88 12.05
N ARG A 8 -14.63 -7.79 11.34
CA ARG A 8 -15.62 -7.13 10.49
C ARG A 8 -15.49 -7.74 9.12
N GLU A 9 -16.45 -8.57 8.70
CA GLU A 9 -16.59 -8.91 7.29
C GLU A 9 -16.71 -7.60 6.49
N HIS A 10 -15.68 -7.30 5.71
CA HIS A 10 -15.69 -6.12 4.85
C HIS A 10 -16.57 -6.42 3.63
N PRO A 11 -17.64 -5.64 3.38
CA PRO A 11 -18.47 -5.84 2.19
C PRO A 11 -17.62 -5.72 0.93
N PRO A 12 -17.99 -6.42 -0.17
CA PRO A 12 -17.22 -6.40 -1.39
C PRO A 12 -17.02 -4.96 -1.86
N ILE A 13 -15.75 -4.57 -1.96
CA ILE A 13 -15.36 -3.22 -2.34
C ILE A 13 -15.75 -3.00 -3.80
N ARG A 14 -16.51 -1.93 -4.05
CA ARG A 14 -16.92 -1.58 -5.41
C ARG A 14 -15.67 -1.36 -6.27
N GLN A 15 -15.62 -2.02 -7.43
CA GLN A 15 -14.55 -1.85 -8.42
C GLN A 15 -15.08 -1.19 -9.69
N ILE A 16 -14.22 -0.46 -10.39
CA ILE A 16 -14.44 -0.03 -11.78
C ILE A 16 -13.26 -0.47 -12.63
N ARG A 17 -13.50 -0.75 -13.92
CA ARG A 17 -12.42 -1.01 -14.88
C ARG A 17 -11.98 0.27 -15.58
N ILE A 18 -10.69 0.57 -15.54
CA ILE A 18 -10.06 1.68 -16.27
C ILE A 18 -9.01 1.06 -17.20
N LEU A 19 -9.18 1.24 -18.52
CA LEU A 19 -8.37 0.57 -19.55
C LEU A 19 -8.29 -0.98 -19.39
N GLY A 20 -9.33 -1.57 -18.79
CA GLY A 20 -9.39 -3.00 -18.50
C GLY A 20 -8.89 -3.39 -17.10
N ILE A 21 -8.13 -2.52 -16.42
CA ILE A 21 -7.55 -2.78 -15.10
C ILE A 21 -8.60 -2.51 -14.02
N PRO A 22 -8.84 -3.44 -13.07
CA PRO A 22 -9.73 -3.19 -11.94
C PRO A 22 -9.11 -2.16 -10.99
N VAL A 23 -9.90 -1.18 -10.57
CA VAL A 23 -9.52 -0.18 -9.57
C VAL A 23 -10.59 -0.15 -8.50
N HIS A 24 -10.17 -0.21 -7.24
CA HIS A 24 -11.06 -0.29 -6.09
C HIS A 24 -11.50 1.10 -5.66
N MET A 25 -12.80 1.30 -5.47
CA MET A 25 -13.37 2.60 -5.13
C MET A 25 -13.37 2.81 -3.63
N VAL A 26 -12.16 2.93 -3.07
CA VAL A 26 -11.89 3.05 -1.63
C VAL A 26 -11.42 4.43 -1.24
N GLN A 27 -11.56 4.77 0.05
CA GLN A 27 -10.98 5.96 0.65
C GLN A 27 -9.96 5.56 1.72
N ILE A 28 -9.06 6.47 2.08
CA ILE A 28 -7.98 6.20 3.04
C ILE A 28 -8.47 5.52 4.33
N PRO A 29 -9.56 5.96 4.99
CA PRO A 29 -10.04 5.29 6.21
C PRO A 29 -10.43 3.83 5.98
N ASP A 30 -11.03 3.53 4.82
CA ASP A 30 -11.43 2.15 4.47
C ASP A 30 -10.18 1.28 4.27
N VAL A 31 -9.16 1.81 3.60
CA VAL A 31 -7.89 1.10 3.38
C VAL A 31 -7.16 0.86 4.70
N VAL A 32 -7.08 1.86 5.58
CA VAL A 32 -6.47 1.70 6.90
C VAL A 32 -7.20 0.63 7.71
N ALA A 33 -8.54 0.64 7.71
CA ALA A 33 -9.33 -0.37 8.40
C ALA A 33 -9.08 -1.79 7.87
N LEU A 34 -9.01 -1.96 6.54
CA LEU A 34 -8.66 -3.24 5.90
C LEU A 34 -7.27 -3.71 6.29
N MET A 35 -6.28 -2.81 6.28
CA MET A 35 -4.92 -3.14 6.71
C MET A 35 -4.90 -3.58 8.18
N THR A 36 -5.62 -2.88 9.06
CA THR A 36 -5.73 -3.24 10.48
C THR A 36 -6.34 -4.63 10.66
N ASP A 37 -7.43 -4.91 9.94
CA ASP A 37 -8.12 -6.20 10.00
C ASP A 37 -7.24 -7.34 9.47
N TRP A 38 -6.57 -7.14 8.33
CA TRP A 38 -5.63 -8.14 7.80
C TRP A 38 -4.50 -8.45 8.77
N ILE A 39 -3.93 -7.40 9.37
CA ILE A 39 -2.87 -7.57 10.37
C ILE A 39 -3.40 -8.30 11.60
N ALA A 40 -4.61 -8.01 12.06
CA ALA A 40 -5.15 -8.61 13.29
C ALA A 40 -5.65 -10.06 13.08
N HIS A 41 -6.29 -10.34 11.95
CA HIS A 41 -7.13 -11.54 11.78
C HIS A 41 -6.80 -12.39 10.54
N HIS A 42 -6.09 -11.87 9.54
CA HIS A 42 -5.82 -12.58 8.29
C HIS A 42 -4.31 -12.75 8.05
N ARG A 43 -3.66 -13.45 8.99
CA ARG A 43 -2.20 -13.68 8.98
C ARG A 43 -1.78 -15.00 8.35
N ASP A 44 -2.72 -15.74 7.76
CA ASP A 44 -2.49 -16.99 7.04
C ASP A 44 -1.80 -16.80 5.68
N ARG A 45 -1.83 -15.57 5.14
CA ARG A 45 -1.17 -15.21 3.88
C ARG A 45 -0.65 -13.79 3.87
N MET A 46 0.20 -13.48 2.89
CA MET A 46 0.60 -12.11 2.59
C MET A 46 -0.54 -11.38 1.89
N HIS A 47 -0.79 -10.15 2.33
CA HIS A 47 -1.65 -9.20 1.64
C HIS A 47 -0.81 -8.10 0.99
N TRP A 48 -1.17 -7.68 -0.21
CA TRP A 48 -0.47 -6.59 -0.88
C TRP A 48 -1.39 -5.64 -1.62
N ILE A 49 -1.03 -4.36 -1.52
CA ILE A 49 -1.80 -3.23 -2.00
C ILE A 49 -0.99 -2.52 -3.08
N VAL A 50 -1.60 -2.31 -4.23
CA VAL A 50 -1.07 -1.46 -5.30
C VAL A 50 -1.72 -0.10 -5.19
N VAL A 51 -0.95 0.93 -4.90
CA VAL A 51 -1.40 2.32 -5.01
C VAL A 51 -1.11 2.80 -6.43
N ALA A 52 -2.11 2.71 -7.30
CA ALA A 52 -1.96 2.90 -8.74
C ALA A 52 -2.38 4.32 -9.15
N ASP A 53 -1.46 5.07 -9.75
CA ASP A 53 -1.77 6.30 -10.47
C ASP A 53 -2.16 6.01 -11.94
N MET A 54 -2.47 7.05 -12.72
CA MET A 54 -2.76 6.85 -14.15
C MET A 54 -1.60 6.26 -14.93
N HIS A 55 -0.36 6.55 -14.55
CA HIS A 55 0.81 6.02 -15.25
C HIS A 55 0.88 4.50 -15.07
N ALA A 56 0.74 4.00 -13.84
CA ALA A 56 0.66 2.57 -13.55
C ALA A 56 -0.47 1.87 -14.33
N ILE A 57 -1.65 2.51 -14.43
CA ILE A 57 -2.77 1.96 -15.21
C ILE A 57 -2.45 1.90 -16.72
N ILE A 58 -1.77 2.92 -17.27
CA ILE A 58 -1.35 2.93 -18.68
C ILE A 58 -0.29 1.85 -18.94
N GLU A 59 0.70 1.72 -18.06
CA GLU A 59 1.73 0.69 -18.19
C GLU A 59 1.15 -0.72 -18.13
N ALA A 60 0.20 -0.96 -17.21
CA ALA A 60 -0.51 -2.22 -17.14
C ALA A 60 -1.37 -2.48 -18.38
N HIS A 61 -1.98 -1.44 -18.96
CA HIS A 61 -2.73 -1.60 -20.20
C HIS A 61 -1.83 -2.03 -21.37
N LYS A 62 -0.61 -1.47 -21.45
CA LYS A 62 0.35 -1.75 -22.53
C LYS A 62 1.09 -3.08 -22.36
N ARG A 63 1.30 -3.54 -21.12
CA ARG A 63 2.18 -4.67 -20.81
C ARG A 63 1.40 -5.79 -20.10
N PRO A 64 0.97 -6.84 -20.81
CA PRO A 64 0.17 -7.93 -20.23
C PRO A 64 0.81 -8.62 -19.03
N GLU A 65 2.14 -8.80 -19.03
CA GLU A 65 2.85 -9.40 -17.88
C GLU A 65 2.86 -8.50 -16.64
N PHE A 66 2.89 -7.17 -16.82
CA PHE A 66 2.79 -6.25 -15.70
C PHE A 66 1.35 -6.22 -15.17
N ARG A 67 0.37 -6.25 -16.08
CA ARG A 67 -1.06 -6.37 -15.74
C ARG A 67 -1.34 -7.61 -14.90
N SER A 68 -0.88 -8.78 -15.34
CA SER A 68 -1.16 -10.02 -14.63
C SER A 68 -0.60 -9.98 -13.21
N LYS A 69 0.57 -9.36 -13.01
CA LYS A 69 1.14 -9.14 -11.67
C LYS A 69 0.28 -8.21 -10.83
N ILE A 70 -0.08 -7.02 -11.31
CA ILE A 70 -0.88 -6.09 -10.48
C ILE A 70 -2.28 -6.62 -10.16
N GLU A 71 -2.87 -7.43 -11.04
CA GLU A 71 -4.20 -8.02 -10.84
C GLU A 71 -4.19 -9.14 -9.78
N THR A 72 -3.03 -9.64 -9.32
CA THR A 72 -2.97 -10.54 -8.15
C THR A 72 -2.95 -9.79 -6.81
N SER A 73 -3.03 -8.46 -6.82
CA SER A 73 -3.14 -7.65 -5.60
C SER A 73 -4.51 -7.75 -4.95
N ASP A 74 -4.52 -7.74 -3.61
CA ASP A 74 -5.76 -7.77 -2.84
C ASP A 74 -6.50 -6.43 -2.95
N LEU A 75 -5.76 -5.35 -3.23
CA LEU A 75 -6.33 -4.02 -3.38
C LEU A 75 -5.54 -3.15 -4.34
N ILE A 76 -6.27 -2.53 -5.29
CA ILE A 76 -5.75 -1.51 -6.22
C ILE A 76 -6.37 -0.17 -5.84
N VAL A 77 -5.65 0.62 -5.06
CA VAL A 77 -6.05 1.93 -4.55
C VAL A 77 -5.79 3.00 -5.60
N PRO A 78 -6.77 3.83 -5.97
CA PRO A 78 -6.56 4.91 -6.94
C PRO A 78 -5.69 6.02 -6.34
N ASP A 79 -4.57 6.34 -6.98
CA ASP A 79 -3.74 7.48 -6.65
C ASP A 79 -3.99 8.64 -7.62
N GLY A 80 -4.33 9.80 -7.07
CA GLY A 80 -4.33 11.05 -7.81
C GLY A 80 -5.66 11.41 -8.47
N ILE A 81 -5.70 12.65 -8.99
CA ILE A 81 -6.95 13.30 -9.39
C ILE A 81 -7.55 12.70 -10.68
N SER A 82 -6.73 12.13 -11.53
CA SER A 82 -7.17 11.64 -12.84
C SER A 82 -8.08 10.42 -12.72
N LEU A 83 -7.79 9.50 -11.79
CA LEU A 83 -8.63 8.33 -11.55
C LEU A 83 -9.98 8.72 -10.93
N ILE A 84 -9.99 9.72 -10.05
CA ILE A 84 -11.24 10.29 -9.49
C ILE A 84 -12.12 10.87 -10.61
N LYS A 85 -11.52 11.61 -11.55
CA LYS A 85 -12.25 12.18 -12.70
C LYS A 85 -12.86 11.07 -13.56
N VAL A 86 -12.13 9.99 -13.82
CA VAL A 86 -12.63 8.83 -14.56
C VAL A 86 -13.75 8.13 -13.79
N ALA A 87 -13.58 7.90 -12.50
CA ALA A 87 -14.58 7.27 -11.64
C ALA A 87 -15.89 8.08 -11.61
N ARG A 88 -15.80 9.41 -11.47
CA ARG A 88 -16.94 10.34 -11.54
C ARG A 88 -17.65 10.26 -12.89
N ARG A 89 -16.91 10.24 -14.01
CA ARG A 89 -17.49 10.07 -15.36
C ARG A 89 -18.21 8.73 -15.54
N LYS A 90 -17.79 7.70 -14.80
CA LYS A 90 -18.44 6.38 -14.76
C LYS A 90 -19.59 6.27 -13.75
N GLY A 91 -20.03 7.38 -13.15
CA GLY A 91 -21.11 7.40 -12.17
C GLY A 91 -20.72 6.82 -10.80
N VAL A 92 -19.42 6.72 -10.51
CA VAL A 92 -18.89 6.21 -9.24
C VAL A 92 -18.02 7.28 -8.59
N PRO A 93 -18.60 8.29 -7.94
CA PRO A 93 -17.82 9.37 -7.36
C PRO A 93 -17.00 8.88 -6.17
N LEU A 94 -15.68 9.09 -6.22
CA LEU A 94 -14.84 9.09 -5.03
C LEU A 94 -14.95 10.45 -4.34
N LYS A 95 -15.10 10.44 -3.02
CA LYS A 95 -15.34 11.66 -2.24
C LYS A 95 -14.10 12.55 -2.20
N THR A 96 -12.93 11.97 -1.95
CA THR A 96 -11.66 12.69 -1.81
C THR A 96 -10.56 12.06 -2.66
N ARG A 97 -9.52 12.86 -2.90
CA ARG A 97 -8.27 12.37 -3.47
C ARG A 97 -7.59 11.45 -2.48
N VAL A 98 -7.12 10.33 -2.99
CA VAL A 98 -6.28 9.38 -2.28
C VAL A 98 -4.89 9.48 -2.90
N THR A 99 -3.86 9.50 -2.07
CA THR A 99 -2.45 9.40 -2.48
C THR A 99 -1.75 8.37 -1.61
N GLY A 100 -0.73 7.70 -2.15
CA GLY A 100 0.06 6.74 -1.39
C GLY A 100 0.69 7.37 -0.14
N THR A 101 1.19 8.60 -0.26
CA THR A 101 1.78 9.33 0.86
C THR A 101 0.77 9.62 1.96
N ASP A 102 -0.44 10.07 1.62
CA ASP A 102 -1.47 10.36 2.62
C ASP A 102 -2.00 9.07 3.26
N LEU A 103 -2.09 7.98 2.49
CA LEU A 103 -2.42 6.66 3.01
C LEU A 103 -1.38 6.19 4.05
N MET A 104 -0.10 6.28 3.72
CA MET A 104 0.99 5.89 4.62
C MET A 104 0.99 6.73 5.90
N LYS A 105 0.83 8.06 5.79
CA LYS A 105 0.71 8.95 6.95
C LYS A 105 -0.47 8.59 7.84
N ALA A 106 -1.64 8.35 7.25
CA ALA A 106 -2.83 7.95 7.99
C ALA A 106 -2.62 6.61 8.71
N PHE A 107 -1.99 5.64 8.04
CA PHE A 107 -1.69 4.34 8.62
C PHE A 107 -0.72 4.44 9.82
N PHE A 108 0.37 5.21 9.68
CA PHE A 108 1.33 5.42 10.77
C PHE A 108 0.69 6.16 11.95
N ALA A 109 -0.05 7.24 11.69
CA ALA A 109 -0.74 7.99 12.75
C ALA A 109 -1.72 7.11 13.53
N HIS A 110 -2.42 6.19 12.84
CA HIS A 110 -3.37 5.26 13.45
C HIS A 110 -2.69 4.18 14.31
N HIS A 111 -1.48 3.74 13.93
CA HIS A 111 -0.80 2.60 14.55
C HIS A 111 0.49 2.94 15.29
N GLN A 112 0.82 4.21 15.48
CA GLN A 112 2.09 4.62 16.08
C GLN A 112 2.35 4.09 17.50
N HIS A 113 1.36 3.52 18.22
CA HIS A 113 1.55 2.96 19.57
C HIS A 113 1.11 1.49 19.69
N THR A 114 0.95 0.79 18.57
CA THR A 114 0.50 -0.60 18.57
C THR A 114 1.65 -1.60 18.58
N GLY A 115 2.90 -1.13 18.44
CA GLY A 115 4.09 -1.96 18.35
C GLY A 115 4.23 -2.69 17.01
N LEU A 116 3.45 -2.30 15.99
CA LEU A 116 3.62 -2.83 14.64
C LEU A 116 5.00 -2.49 14.09
N LYS A 117 5.64 -3.52 13.53
CA LYS A 117 6.98 -3.43 12.96
C LYS A 117 6.88 -3.08 11.49
N HIS A 118 7.64 -2.07 11.07
CA HIS A 118 7.73 -1.62 9.69
C HIS A 118 9.09 -1.96 9.09
N PHE A 119 9.10 -2.38 7.84
CA PHE A 119 10.30 -2.58 7.04
C PHE A 119 10.21 -1.71 5.79
N PHE A 120 11.28 -0.99 5.45
CA PHE A 120 11.32 -0.13 4.27
C PHE A 120 12.33 -0.65 3.25
N LEU A 121 11.86 -0.92 2.04
CA LEU A 121 12.67 -1.40 0.92
C LEU A 121 12.65 -0.38 -0.23
N GLY A 122 13.83 0.04 -0.68
CA GLY A 122 13.97 0.87 -1.89
C GLY A 122 14.80 2.15 -1.69
N ASP A 123 14.81 2.98 -2.74
CA ASP A 123 15.59 4.23 -2.81
C ASP A 123 17.08 4.01 -2.46
N THR A 124 17.76 5.04 -1.93
CA THR A 124 19.15 5.04 -1.48
C THR A 124 19.23 4.95 0.04
N ASP A 125 20.37 4.48 0.57
CA ASP A 125 20.64 4.50 2.02
C ASP A 125 20.46 5.89 2.64
N GLN A 126 20.89 6.95 1.93
CA GLN A 126 20.72 8.33 2.39
C GLN A 126 19.25 8.73 2.53
N THR A 127 18.40 8.34 1.57
CA THR A 127 16.96 8.58 1.64
C THR A 127 16.32 7.78 2.77
N LEU A 128 16.67 6.51 2.92
CA LEU A 128 16.13 5.65 3.97
C LEU A 128 16.51 6.13 5.37
N LEU A 129 17.73 6.63 5.57
CA LEU A 129 18.16 7.25 6.84
C LEU A 129 17.34 8.50 7.17
N ARG A 130 17.07 9.35 6.17
CA ARG A 130 16.22 10.53 6.33
C ARG A 130 14.77 10.14 6.62
N LEU A 131 14.25 9.12 5.93
CA LEU A 131 12.91 8.60 6.14
C LEU A 131 12.75 8.08 7.57
N ARG A 132 13.66 7.21 8.02
CA ARG A 132 13.68 6.68 9.40
C ARG A 132 13.65 7.82 10.41
N SER A 133 14.61 8.75 10.31
CA SER A 133 14.72 9.89 11.24
C SER A 133 13.43 10.72 11.27
N LYS A 134 12.83 11.00 10.10
CA LYS A 134 11.61 11.81 10.03
C LYS A 134 10.40 11.07 10.61
N LEU A 135 10.28 9.77 10.38
CA LEU A 135 9.18 8.97 10.91
C LEU A 135 9.27 8.83 12.43
N GLU A 136 10.47 8.60 12.98
CA GLU A 136 10.70 8.52 14.42
C GLU A 136 10.42 9.86 15.12
N GLU A 137 10.79 10.99 14.50
CA GLU A 137 10.44 12.33 14.98
C GLU A 137 8.92 12.60 14.95
N THR A 138 8.26 12.20 13.86
CA THR A 138 6.84 12.52 13.61
C THR A 138 5.88 11.59 14.38
N TYR A 139 6.28 10.33 14.60
CA TYR A 139 5.48 9.28 15.22
C TYR A 139 6.31 8.58 16.31
N PRO A 140 6.43 9.14 17.53
CA PRO A 140 7.40 8.68 18.53
C PRO A 140 7.32 7.21 18.98
N GLY A 141 6.22 6.51 18.72
CA GLY A 141 6.10 5.07 19.02
C GLY A 141 6.23 4.14 17.81
N ILE A 142 6.51 4.66 16.61
CA ILE A 142 6.69 3.84 15.42
C ILE A 142 7.87 2.87 15.62
N VAL A 143 7.69 1.62 15.22
CA VAL A 143 8.76 0.61 15.31
C VAL A 143 9.26 0.29 13.90
N ILE A 144 10.44 0.80 13.56
CA ILE A 144 11.09 0.52 12.27
C ILE A 144 12.10 -0.62 12.48
N ALA A 145 11.73 -1.82 12.06
CA ALA A 145 12.54 -3.02 12.20
C ALA A 145 13.83 -2.91 11.39
N ASP A 146 13.74 -2.55 10.12
CA ASP A 146 14.91 -2.36 9.25
C ASP A 146 14.58 -1.53 8.00
N CYS A 147 15.62 -1.06 7.33
CA CYS A 147 15.56 -0.36 6.04
C CYS A 147 16.64 -0.92 5.11
N VAL A 148 16.29 -1.25 3.86
CA VAL A 148 17.23 -1.80 2.89
C VAL A 148 17.17 -1.05 1.56
N SER A 149 18.34 -0.58 1.11
CA SER A 149 18.56 -0.01 -0.23
C SER A 149 19.05 -1.11 -1.18
N PRO A 150 18.22 -1.63 -2.09
CA PRO A 150 18.71 -2.53 -3.13
C PRO A 150 19.61 -1.78 -4.13
N PRO A 151 20.52 -2.47 -4.83
CA PRO A 151 21.35 -1.83 -5.85
C PRO A 151 20.49 -1.34 -7.03
N PHE A 152 20.91 -0.24 -7.67
CA PHE A 152 20.26 0.32 -8.87
C PHE A 152 20.64 -0.46 -10.14
N ARG A 153 20.53 -1.78 -10.06
CA ARG A 153 20.74 -2.77 -11.13
C ARG A 153 19.90 -4.01 -10.82
N ALA A 154 19.89 -5.00 -11.70
CA ALA A 154 19.32 -6.30 -11.36
C ALA A 154 20.01 -6.86 -10.10
N VAL A 155 19.20 -7.32 -9.17
CA VAL A 155 19.67 -8.07 -8.00
C VAL A 155 20.10 -9.46 -8.45
N THR A 156 21.21 -9.93 -7.90
CA THR A 156 21.65 -11.31 -8.09
C THR A 156 20.78 -12.25 -7.25
N PRO A 157 20.66 -13.53 -7.63
CA PRO A 157 19.94 -14.52 -6.81
C PRO A 157 20.46 -14.60 -5.37
N GLU A 158 21.76 -14.42 -5.17
CA GLU A 158 22.40 -14.43 -3.85
C GLU A 158 22.00 -13.20 -3.03
N GLU A 159 21.99 -12.00 -3.63
CA GLU A 159 21.51 -10.77 -2.98
C GLU A 159 20.02 -10.86 -2.62
N ASP A 160 19.19 -11.43 -3.50
CA ASP A 160 17.76 -11.65 -3.25
C ASP A 160 17.53 -12.64 -2.09
N ALA A 161 18.22 -13.79 -2.12
CA ALA A 161 18.16 -14.77 -1.05
C ALA A 161 18.63 -14.21 0.30
N ALA A 162 19.70 -13.41 0.30
CA ALA A 162 20.18 -12.74 1.51
C ALA A 162 19.17 -11.71 2.04
N MET A 163 18.44 -11.03 1.16
CA MET A 163 17.39 -10.09 1.56
C MET A 163 16.18 -10.80 2.16
N VAL A 164 15.79 -11.97 1.62
CA VAL A 164 14.69 -12.80 2.16
C VAL A 164 15.01 -13.38 3.54
N GLN A 165 16.29 -13.58 3.88
CA GLN A 165 16.72 -14.17 5.16
C GLN A 165 16.86 -13.17 6.33
N ARG A 166 16.66 -11.86 6.10
CA ARG A 166 16.71 -10.83 7.15
C ARG A 166 15.50 -10.90 8.08
#